data_AF-A0A9E0LJC1-F1
#
_entry.id   AF-A0A9E0LJC1-F1
#
_cell.length_a   1.000
_cell.length_b   1.000
_cell.length_c   1.000
_cell.angle_alpha   90.00
_cell.angle_beta   90.00
_cell.angle_gamma   90.00
#
_symmetry.space_group_name_H-M   'P 1'
#
loop_
_entity.id
_entity.type
_entity.pdbx_description
1 polymer ?
#
loop_
_entity_poly.entity_id
_entity_poly.type
_entity_poly.pdbx_seq_one_letter_code
_entity_poly.pdbx_strand_id
1 'polypeptide(L)'
;MNYKIIYYQGDSIDSSTEVKSGSCILADTELQIVGDESISVEFANLIGIDLVRLHGLGRVIRIRHEDGIIFLSVIRFKLFRLPLIGQFATINFFRTGQLFSILQSKVPNATIVS
;
A
#
# COMPACT_ATOMS: atom_id res chain seq x y z
N MET A 1 5.34 -13.39 3.51
CA MET A 1 5.17 -12.51 4.71
C MET A 1 3.78 -11.87 4.68
N ASN A 2 3.16 -11.55 5.83
CA ASN A 2 1.82 -10.94 5.88
C ASN A 2 1.81 -9.64 6.70
N TYR A 3 1.25 -8.57 6.13
CA TYR A 3 1.08 -7.26 6.75
C TYR A 3 -0.39 -6.87 6.75
N LYS A 4 -0.92 -6.40 7.88
CA LYS A 4 -2.22 -5.71 7.89
C LYS A 4 -2.05 -4.33 7.25
N ILE A 5 -2.87 -4.01 6.27
CA ILE A 5 -2.74 -2.78 5.49
C ILE A 5 -4.07 -2.03 5.36
N ILE A 6 -3.96 -0.74 5.06
CA ILE A 6 -4.98 -0.02 4.30
C ILE A 6 -4.50 0.12 2.87
N TYR A 7 -5.43 0.11 1.92
CA TYR A 7 -5.12 0.25 0.51
C TYR A 7 -6.20 0.98 -0.28
N TYR A 8 -5.80 1.51 -1.43
CA TYR A 8 -6.67 2.17 -2.40
C TYR A 8 -6.12 1.91 -3.80
N GLN A 9 -7.00 1.67 -4.77
CA GLN A 9 -6.65 1.54 -6.18
C GLN A 9 -7.27 2.70 -6.94
N GLY A 10 -6.44 3.46 -7.65
CA GLY A 10 -6.83 4.66 -8.39
C GLY A 10 -5.63 5.57 -8.66
N ASP A 11 -5.83 6.65 -9.40
CA ASP A 11 -4.72 7.43 -9.97
C ASP A 11 -3.99 8.32 -8.94
N SER A 12 -4.72 8.80 -7.94
CA SER A 12 -4.20 9.71 -6.90
C SER A 12 -4.87 9.49 -5.56
N ILE A 13 -4.19 9.93 -4.49
CA ILE A 13 -4.71 9.88 -3.12
C ILE A 13 -4.67 11.28 -2.49
N ASP A 14 -5.73 11.65 -1.80
CA ASP A 14 -5.87 12.90 -1.04
C ASP A 14 -6.51 12.64 0.34
N SER A 15 -6.78 13.69 1.10
CA SER A 15 -7.39 13.59 2.43
C SER A 15 -8.86 13.12 2.42
N SER A 16 -9.53 13.17 1.27
CA SER A 16 -10.92 12.74 1.10
C SER A 16 -11.05 11.29 0.60
N THR A 17 -9.94 10.68 0.20
CA THR A 17 -9.92 9.32 -0.36
C THR A 17 -10.34 8.29 0.69
N GLU A 18 -11.41 7.53 0.40
CA GLU A 18 -11.82 6.41 1.24
C GLU A 18 -10.94 5.19 0.96
N VAL A 19 -10.23 4.73 1.99
CA VAL A 19 -9.34 3.57 1.90
C VAL A 19 -10.05 2.29 2.36
N LYS A 20 -9.71 1.18 1.72
CA LYS A 20 -10.11 -0.18 2.12
C LYS A 20 -9.11 -0.73 3.14
N SER A 21 -9.52 -1.73 3.92
CA SER A 21 -8.62 -2.46 4.84
C SER A 21 -8.39 -3.88 4.30
N GLY A 22 -7.20 -4.43 4.52
CA GLY A 22 -6.90 -5.79 4.11
C GLY A 22 -5.59 -6.32 4.65
N SER A 23 -5.11 -7.38 4.02
CA SER A 23 -3.82 -8.02 4.28
C SER A 23 -2.98 -8.01 3.01
N CYS A 24 -1.75 -7.52 3.11
CA CYS A 24 -0.73 -7.64 2.07
C CYS A 24 0.09 -8.90 2.35
N ILE A 25 0.04 -9.84 1.42
CA ILE A 25 0.81 -11.08 1.45
C ILE A 25 1.86 -11.00 0.35
N LEU A 26 3.12 -11.12 0.76
CA LEU A 26 4.24 -11.26 -0.18
C LEU A 26 4.50 -12.76 -0.37
N ALA A 27 4.22 -13.24 -1.58
CA ALA A 27 4.63 -14.54 -2.08
C ALA A 27 6.00 -14.43 -2.78
N ASP A 28 6.46 -15.52 -3.40
CA ASP A 28 7.79 -15.55 -4.02
C ASP A 28 7.88 -14.67 -5.27
N THR A 29 6.83 -14.68 -6.09
CA THR A 29 6.74 -14.02 -7.40
C THR A 29 5.69 -12.92 -7.50
N GLU A 30 4.84 -12.77 -6.49
CA GLU A 30 3.71 -11.84 -6.53
C GLU A 30 3.42 -11.15 -5.18
N LEU A 31 2.79 -9.98 -5.29
CA LEU A 31 2.15 -9.25 -4.22
C LEU A 31 0.65 -9.54 -4.27
N GLN A 32 0.11 -10.09 -3.19
CA GLN A 32 -1.33 -10.27 -3.01
C GLN A 32 -1.86 -9.28 -1.97
N ILE A 33 -3.01 -8.66 -2.26
CA ILE A 33 -3.80 -7.89 -1.32
C ILE A 33 -5.13 -8.61 -1.16
N VAL A 34 -5.40 -9.06 0.06
CA VAL A 34 -6.65 -9.73 0.44
C VAL A 34 -7.46 -8.77 1.28
N GLY A 35 -8.52 -8.19 0.71
CA GLY A 35 -9.49 -7.35 1.42
C GLY A 35 -10.91 -7.66 0.95
N ASP A 36 -11.74 -6.62 0.79
CA ASP A 36 -13.08 -6.76 0.19
C ASP A 36 -13.00 -7.27 -1.26
N GLU A 37 -11.93 -6.87 -1.96
CA GLU A 37 -11.51 -7.44 -3.24
C GLU A 37 -10.10 -8.02 -3.09
N SER A 38 -9.85 -9.11 -3.81
CA SER A 38 -8.52 -9.71 -3.90
C SER A 38 -7.79 -9.15 -5.11
N ILE A 39 -6.63 -8.55 -4.90
CA ILE A 39 -5.76 -8.03 -5.95
C ILE A 39 -4.47 -8.85 -5.93
N SER A 40 -4.05 -9.39 -7.07
CA SER A 40 -2.73 -9.99 -7.21
C SER A 40 -1.94 -9.27 -8.29
N VAL A 41 -0.68 -8.97 -8.01
CA VAL A 41 0.23 -8.31 -8.94
C VAL A 41 1.55 -9.06 -8.95
N GLU A 42 1.90 -9.65 -10.10
CA GLU A 42 3.21 -10.26 -10.30
C GLU A 42 4.31 -9.22 -10.22
N PHE A 43 5.43 -9.55 -9.56
CA PHE A 43 6.56 -8.63 -9.45
C PHE A 43 7.15 -8.25 -10.81
N ALA A 44 7.01 -9.14 -11.81
CA ALA A 44 7.41 -8.87 -13.19
C ALA A 44 6.62 -7.73 -13.85
N ASN A 45 5.36 -7.51 -13.42
CA ASN A 45 4.46 -6.50 -13.97
C ASN A 45 4.55 -5.17 -13.22
N LEU A 46 5.45 -5.05 -12.25
CA LEU A 46 5.67 -3.81 -11.50
C LEU A 46 6.51 -2.84 -12.32
N ILE A 47 5.88 -1.72 -12.69
CA ILE A 47 6.50 -0.62 -13.44
C ILE A 47 7.34 0.26 -12.50
N GLY A 48 6.91 0.43 -11.24
CA GLY A 48 7.66 1.23 -10.28
C GLY A 48 7.03 1.27 -8.92
N ILE A 49 7.84 1.58 -7.90
CA ILE A 49 7.38 1.71 -6.53
C ILE A 49 8.02 2.94 -5.91
N ASP A 50 7.18 3.78 -5.30
CA ASP A 50 7.58 5.02 -4.66
C ASP A 50 7.08 5.06 -3.21
N LEU A 51 7.85 5.67 -2.31
CA LEU A 51 7.44 5.92 -0.93
C LEU A 51 7.04 7.38 -0.77
N VAL A 52 5.74 7.64 -0.69
CA VAL A 52 5.17 8.99 -0.56
C VAL A 52 4.90 9.28 0.92
N ARG A 53 5.13 10.53 1.34
CA ARG A 53 4.68 11.04 2.63
C ARG A 53 3.45 11.91 2.42
N LEU A 54 2.31 11.48 2.93
CA LEU A 54 1.11 12.30 2.96
C LEU A 54 1.03 13.01 4.31
N HIS A 55 0.98 14.34 4.26
CA HIS A 55 0.85 15.19 5.44
C HIS A 55 -0.37 14.75 6.27
N GLY A 56 -0.14 14.33 7.52
CA GLY A 56 -1.20 13.87 8.44
C GLY A 56 -1.58 12.39 8.33
N LEU A 57 -1.34 11.71 7.20
CA LEU A 57 -1.65 10.28 7.01
C LEU A 57 -0.45 9.37 7.30
N GLY A 58 0.78 9.79 6.95
CA GLY A 58 2.01 9.03 7.19
C GLY A 58 2.71 8.57 5.92
N ARG A 59 3.40 7.42 5.99
CA ARG A 59 4.08 6.80 4.83
C ARG A 59 3.08 5.97 4.04
N VAL A 60 3.04 6.17 2.73
CA VAL A 60 2.25 5.40 1.77
C VAL A 60 3.17 4.90 0.66
N ILE A 61 3.02 3.63 0.33
CA ILE A 61 3.69 3.01 -0.81
C ILE A 61 2.78 3.18 -2.02
N ARG A 62 3.30 3.80 -3.07
CA ARG A 62 2.65 3.86 -4.39
C ARG A 62 3.28 2.78 -5.26
N ILE A 63 2.47 1.87 -5.75
CA ILE A 63 2.86 0.75 -6.60
C ILE A 63 2.21 0.97 -7.96
N ARG A 64 3.02 1.07 -9.02
CA ARG A 64 2.56 1.20 -10.41
C ARG A 64 2.73 -0.15 -11.10
N HIS A 65 1.67 -0.63 -11.74
CA HIS A 65 1.64 -1.85 -12.55
C HIS A 65 0.82 -1.60 -13.81
N GLU A 66 0.77 -2.58 -14.72
CA GLU A 66 0.11 -2.42 -16.03
C GLU A 66 -1.37 -2.03 -15.92
N ASP A 67 -2.09 -2.58 -14.93
CA ASP A 67 -3.53 -2.30 -14.73
C ASP A 67 -3.82 -1.09 -13.82
N GLY A 68 -2.79 -0.32 -13.44
CA GLY A 68 -2.98 0.96 -12.72
C GLY A 68 -2.07 1.16 -11.52
N ILE A 69 -2.60 1.87 -10.51
CA ILE A 69 -1.84 2.31 -9.35
C ILE A 69 -2.53 1.85 -8.06
N ILE A 70 -1.74 1.26 -7.17
CA ILE A 70 -2.15 0.85 -5.84
C ILE A 70 -1.38 1.68 -4.82
N PHE A 71 -2.12 2.30 -3.91
CA PHE A 71 -1.58 2.95 -2.73
C PHE A 71 -1.82 2.05 -1.53
N LEU A 72 -0.79 1.79 -0.71
CA LEU A 72 -0.96 1.00 0.51
C LEU A 72 -0.03 1.42 1.64
N SER A 73 -0.46 1.13 2.87
CA SER A 73 0.30 1.36 4.09
C SER A 73 0.03 0.29 5.13
N VAL A 74 1.09 -0.14 5.83
CA VAL A 74 0.95 -1.05 6.96
C VAL A 74 0.31 -0.33 8.13
N ILE A 75 -0.69 -0.95 8.76
CA ILE A 75 -1.40 -0.37 9.91
C ILE A 75 -0.95 -1.04 11.22
N ARG A 76 -0.92 -0.25 12.30
CA ARG A 76 -0.60 -0.75 13.65
C ARG A 76 -1.86 -1.23 14.38
N PHE A 77 -2.93 -0.44 14.34
CA PHE A 77 -4.25 -0.76 14.86
C PHE A 77 -5.32 -0.15 13.95
N LYS A 78 -6.42 -0.87 13.73
CA LYS A 78 -7.63 -0.33 13.10
C LYS A 78 -8.42 0.33 14.22
N LEU A 79 -8.36 1.65 14.33
CA LEU A 79 -9.30 2.36 15.19
C LEU A 79 -10.66 2.38 14.48
N PHE A 80 -11.70 2.23 15.28
CA PHE A 80 -13.08 2.05 14.84
C PHE A 80 -13.51 2.95 13.67
N ARG A 81 -14.37 2.41 12.78
CA ARG A 81 -15.14 3.22 11.82
C ARG A 81 -16.14 4.05 12.62
N LEU A 82 -15.92 5.36 12.69
CA LEU A 82 -16.86 6.29 13.32
C LEU A 82 -17.84 6.77 12.23
N PRO A 83 -19.17 6.60 12.40
CA PRO A 83 -20.17 6.96 11.39
C PRO A 83 -20.11 8.41 10.92
N LEU A 84 -19.54 9.31 11.75
CA LEU A 84 -19.46 10.74 11.50
C LEU A 84 -18.10 11.21 10.95
N ILE A 85 -17.04 10.39 11.00
CA ILE A 85 -15.66 10.84 10.74
C ILE A 85 -14.84 9.83 9.91
N GLY A 86 -15.43 8.69 9.50
CA GLY A 86 -14.79 7.72 8.60
C GLY A 86 -13.95 6.65 9.31
N GLN A 87 -13.10 5.97 8.54
CA GLN A 87 -12.19 4.94 9.05
C GLN A 87 -10.88 5.57 9.56
N PHE A 88 -10.49 5.27 10.80
CA PHE A 88 -9.20 5.70 11.34
C PHE A 88 -8.24 4.52 11.47
N ALA A 89 -7.10 4.59 10.78
CA ALA A 89 -6.02 3.65 11.00
C ALA A 89 -4.76 4.41 11.35
N THR A 90 -4.05 3.95 12.40
CA THR A 90 -2.71 4.46 12.66
C THR A 90 -1.73 3.73 11.77
N ILE A 91 -1.11 4.45 10.84
CA ILE A 91 -0.07 3.89 9.96
C ILE A 91 1.17 3.54 10.78
N ASN A 92 1.71 2.34 10.52
CA ASN A 92 2.97 1.90 11.07
C ASN A 92 4.13 2.36 10.17
N PHE A 93 4.62 3.57 10.43
CA PHE A 93 5.70 4.21 9.64
C PHE A 93 6.92 3.32 9.39
N PHE A 94 7.36 2.56 10.41
CA PHE A 94 8.51 1.67 10.31
C PHE A 94 8.21 0.42 9.49
N ARG A 95 7.07 -0.24 9.73
CA ARG A 95 6.68 -1.45 8.98
C ARG A 95 6.35 -1.12 7.53
N THR A 96 5.74 0.03 7.24
CA THR A 96 5.56 0.50 5.87
C THR A 96 6.90 0.73 5.17
N GLY A 97 7.90 1.29 5.87
CA GLY A 97 9.26 1.41 5.33
C GLY A 97 9.91 0.05 5.04
N GLN A 98 9.75 -0.93 5.95
CA GLN A 98 10.26 -2.29 5.74
C GLN A 98 9.60 -2.96 4.52
N LEU A 99 8.27 -2.86 4.41
CA LEU A 99 7.52 -3.40 3.27
C LEU A 99 7.99 -2.76 1.95
N PHE A 100 8.21 -1.44 1.94
CA PHE A 100 8.77 -0.74 0.78
C PHE A 100 10.15 -1.27 0.39
N SER A 101 11.07 -1.43 1.34
CA SER A 101 12.41 -1.96 1.05
C SER A 101 12.38 -3.39 0.49
N ILE A 102 11.47 -4.24 0.99
CA ILE A 102 11.29 -5.60 0.47
C ILE A 102 10.71 -5.57 -0.95
N LEU A 103 9.69 -4.75 -1.19
CA LEU A 103 9.10 -4.62 -2.52
C LEU A 103 10.11 -4.05 -3.51
N GLN A 104 10.90 -3.05 -3.11
CA GLN A 104 11.92 -2.44 -3.95
C GLN A 104 12.99 -3.45 -4.39
N SER A 105 13.37 -4.42 -3.55
CA SER A 105 14.32 -5.47 -3.94
C SER A 105 13.72 -6.54 -4.87
N LYS A 106 12.39 -6.54 -5.04
CA LYS A 106 11.65 -7.44 -5.94
C LYS A 106 11.33 -6.80 -7.29
N VAL A 107 11.47 -5.48 -7.43
CA VAL A 107 11.20 -4.77 -8.69
C VAL A 107 12.44 -4.86 -9.59
N PRO A 108 12.31 -5.42 -10.80
CA PRO A 108 13.46 -5.62 -11.69
C PRO A 108 14.10 -4.31 -12.19
N ASN A 109 13.40 -3.16 -12.14
CA ASN A 109 13.86 -1.88 -12.68
C ASN A 109 13.44 -0.66 -11.82
N ALA A 110 13.77 -0.64 -10.52
CA ALA A 110 13.43 0.51 -9.68
C ALA A 110 14.18 1.78 -10.14
N THR A 111 13.54 2.58 -11.00
CA THR A 111 14.01 3.94 -11.30
C THR A 111 13.79 4.77 -10.04
N ILE A 112 14.87 5.07 -9.33
CA ILE A 112 14.87 5.95 -8.16
C ILE A 112 14.59 7.36 -8.67
N VAL A 113 13.35 7.83 -8.56
CA VAL A 113 13.05 9.25 -8.70
C VAL A 113 13.14 9.85 -7.30
N SER A 114 14.30 10.43 -7.00
CA SER A 114 14.60 11.22 -5.80
C SER A 114 13.85 12.54 -5.79
#